data_AF-A0AAD9ISS5-F1
#
_entry.id   AF-A0AAD9ISS5-F1
#
_cell.length_a   1.000
_cell.length_b   1.000
_cell.length_c   1.000
_cell.angle_alpha   90.00
_cell.angle_beta   90.00
_cell.angle_gamma   90.00
#
_symmetry.space_group_name_H-M   'P 1'
#
loop_
_entity.id
_entity.type
_entity.pdbx_description
1 polymer ?
#
loop_
_entity_poly.entity_id
_entity_poly.type
_entity_poly.pdbx_seq_one_letter_code
_entity_poly.pdbx_strand_id
1 'polypeptide(L)'
;MTIDVSSIQELLTGAAPVSFGGLLESEGYLSVPSPTNPGPGGEIYFSGGFITQQYGSRDGGIVDAIQIESAMTFLEEPERTHYTTAITNAVKEYLSRHHVSLMK
;
A
#
# COMPACT_ATOMS: atom_id res chain seq x y z
N MET A 1 -19.61 11.90 -8.93
CA MET A 1 -18.70 10.88 -8.37
C MET A 1 -17.50 10.84 -9.29
N THR A 2 -16.46 11.58 -8.93
CA THR A 2 -15.21 11.67 -9.69
C THR A 2 -14.42 10.40 -9.44
N ILE A 3 -14.07 9.67 -10.50
CA ILE A 3 -13.01 8.67 -10.40
C ILE A 3 -11.76 9.45 -10.01
N ASP A 4 -11.15 9.09 -8.88
CA ASP A 4 -9.88 9.64 -8.45
C ASP A 4 -8.85 9.24 -9.52
N VAL A 5 -8.51 10.19 -10.40
CA VAL A 5 -7.51 10.01 -11.45
C VAL A 5 -6.11 10.28 -10.90
N SER A 6 -5.84 9.75 -9.70
CA SER A 6 -4.50 9.72 -9.14
C SER A 6 -3.56 9.05 -10.14
N SER A 7 -2.47 9.72 -10.46
CA SER A 7 -1.40 9.12 -11.25
C SER A 7 -0.84 7.89 -10.53
N ILE A 8 -0.22 6.94 -11.26
CA ILE A 8 0.50 5.84 -10.62
C ILE A 8 1.53 6.37 -9.62
N GLN A 9 2.18 7.51 -9.91
CA GLN A 9 3.11 8.13 -8.98
C GLN A 9 2.46 8.53 -7.66
N GLU A 10 1.25 9.10 -7.70
CA GLU A 10 0.49 9.48 -6.51
C GLU A 10 0.02 8.26 -5.72
N LEU A 11 -0.38 7.17 -6.39
CA LEU A 11 -0.74 5.91 -5.73
C LEU A 11 0.45 5.24 -5.02
N LEU A 12 1.68 5.49 -5.48
CA LEU A 12 2.90 4.93 -4.88
C LEU A 12 3.52 5.84 -3.80
N THR A 13 3.50 7.17 -3.99
CA THR A 13 4.29 8.11 -3.17
C THR A 13 3.48 9.29 -2.61
N GLY A 14 2.19 9.40 -2.93
CA GLY A 14 1.33 10.48 -2.46
C GLY A 14 1.01 10.39 -0.96
N ALA A 15 0.75 11.53 -0.30
CA ALA A 15 0.40 11.56 1.12
C ALA A 15 -0.88 10.77 1.44
N ALA A 16 -1.05 10.33 2.69
CA ALA A 16 -2.32 9.77 3.14
C ALA A 16 -3.48 10.73 2.83
N PRO A 17 -4.64 10.24 2.34
CA PRO A 17 -5.00 8.82 2.17
C PRO A 17 -4.79 8.28 0.74
N VAL A 18 -3.94 8.92 -0.08
CA VAL A 18 -3.83 8.61 -1.52
C VAL A 18 -2.99 7.35 -1.77
N SER A 19 -1.78 7.27 -1.23
CA SER A 19 -0.93 6.06 -1.38
C SER A 19 -1.07 5.10 -0.22
N PHE A 20 -0.84 3.81 -0.49
CA PHE A 20 -0.83 2.79 0.55
C PHE A 20 0.31 3.01 1.56
N GLY A 21 1.51 3.41 1.09
CA GLY A 21 2.64 3.74 1.95
C GLY A 21 2.38 4.96 2.84
N GLY A 22 1.71 5.99 2.32
CA GLY A 22 1.30 7.15 3.11
C GLY A 22 0.31 6.79 4.22
N LEU A 23 -0.63 5.87 3.96
CA LEU A 23 -1.54 5.35 4.99
C LEU A 23 -0.79 4.61 6.09
N LEU A 24 0.14 3.71 5.74
CA LEU A 24 0.97 3.02 6.74
C LEU A 24 1.83 3.99 7.56
N GLU A 25 2.41 5.02 6.93
CA GLU A 25 3.17 6.06 7.65
C GLU A 25 2.27 6.82 8.64
N SER A 26 1.02 7.10 8.27
CA SER A 26 0.06 7.77 9.16
C SER A 26 -0.33 6.92 10.37
N GLU A 27 -0.19 5.59 10.26
CA GLU A 27 -0.37 4.62 11.34
C GLU A 27 0.95 4.34 12.11
N GLY A 28 2.05 5.01 11.76
CA GLY A 28 3.35 4.90 12.44
C GLY A 28 4.33 3.90 11.84
N TYR A 29 4.04 3.32 10.67
CA TYR A 29 4.90 2.33 10.00
C TYR A 29 5.56 2.92 8.74
N LEU A 30 6.87 3.17 8.83
CA LEU A 30 7.68 3.55 7.68
C LEU A 30 7.58 2.49 6.58
N SER A 31 7.40 2.94 5.34
CA SER A 31 7.11 2.08 4.19
C SER A 31 7.88 2.53 2.96
N VAL A 32 8.12 1.62 2.01
CA VAL A 32 8.70 1.93 0.70
C VAL A 32 7.84 1.26 -0.37
N PRO A 33 7.31 1.99 -1.36
CA PRO A 33 7.35 3.45 -1.50
C PRO A 33 6.37 4.17 -0.56
N SER A 34 6.65 5.43 -0.24
CA SER A 34 5.82 6.33 0.57
C SER A 34 6.17 7.82 0.30
N PRO A 35 5.42 8.78 0.87
CA PRO A 35 5.78 10.22 0.81
C PRO A 35 7.16 10.54 1.35
N THR A 36 7.53 9.96 2.50
CA THR A 36 8.84 10.26 3.11
C THR A 36 9.95 9.37 2.57
N ASN A 37 9.61 8.23 1.97
CA ASN A 37 10.55 7.29 1.38
C ASN A 37 10.06 6.82 -0.02
N PRO A 38 10.27 7.62 -1.08
CA PRO A 38 9.63 7.41 -2.39
C PRO A 38 10.17 6.21 -3.17
N GLY A 39 11.25 5.58 -2.73
CA GLY A 39 11.83 4.43 -3.42
C GLY A 39 13.04 3.85 -2.67
N PRO A 40 13.56 2.70 -3.11
CA PRO A 40 14.51 1.90 -2.34
C PRO A 40 15.93 2.49 -2.23
N GLY A 41 16.19 3.68 -2.78
CA GLY A 41 17.51 4.32 -2.66
C GLY A 41 18.66 3.55 -3.32
N GLY A 42 18.36 2.61 -4.23
CA GLY A 42 19.35 1.73 -4.85
C GLY A 42 19.52 0.37 -4.15
N GLU A 43 18.86 0.16 -3.02
CA GLU A 43 18.80 -1.13 -2.35
C GLU A 43 17.94 -2.14 -3.14
N ILE A 44 18.18 -3.43 -2.86
CA ILE A 44 17.37 -4.50 -3.43
C ILE A 44 15.96 -4.42 -2.83
N TYR A 45 14.95 -4.42 -3.70
CA TYR A 45 13.54 -4.45 -3.33
C TYR A 45 12.80 -5.39 -4.26
N PHE A 46 11.81 -6.12 -3.74
CA PHE A 46 10.98 -6.99 -4.57
C PHE A 46 9.86 -6.19 -5.22
N SER A 47 9.90 -6.09 -6.54
CA SER A 47 8.91 -5.35 -7.34
C SER A 47 7.55 -6.07 -7.49
N GLY A 48 7.19 -6.95 -6.55
CA GLY A 48 6.05 -7.86 -6.64
C GLY A 48 6.40 -9.22 -7.27
N GLY A 49 5.91 -10.29 -6.66
CA GLY A 49 6.11 -11.67 -7.10
C GLY A 49 5.13 -12.12 -8.20
N PHE A 50 5.21 -13.42 -8.54
CA PHE A 50 4.40 -14.04 -9.59
C PHE A 50 2.90 -13.78 -9.42
N ILE A 51 2.37 -13.85 -8.19
CA ILE A 51 0.93 -13.67 -7.93
C ILE A 51 0.48 -12.25 -8.29
N THR A 52 1.17 -11.23 -7.79
CA THR A 52 0.88 -9.81 -8.10
C THR A 52 1.04 -9.54 -9.59
N GLN A 53 2.08 -10.10 -10.22
CA GLN A 53 2.35 -9.89 -11.64
C GLN A 53 1.33 -10.56 -12.56
N GLN A 54 0.88 -11.78 -12.23
CA GLN A 54 0.03 -12.61 -13.08
C GLN A 54 -1.46 -12.31 -12.90
N TYR A 55 -1.88 -12.00 -11.68
CA TYR A 55 -3.30 -11.84 -11.32
C TYR A 55 -3.69 -10.41 -10.95
N GLY A 56 -2.74 -9.47 -10.95
CA GLY A 56 -3.00 -8.06 -10.78
C GLY A 56 -3.16 -7.29 -12.09
N SER A 57 -3.40 -6.00 -11.95
CA SER A 57 -3.61 -4.99 -12.99
C SER A 57 -2.34 -4.53 -13.74
N ARG A 58 -1.36 -5.43 -13.93
CA ARG A 58 -0.09 -5.12 -14.62
C ARG A 58 -0.31 -4.50 -16.01
N ASP A 59 -1.28 -5.03 -16.74
CA ASP A 59 -1.53 -4.67 -18.14
C ASP A 59 -2.58 -3.53 -18.27
N GLY A 60 -2.96 -2.91 -17.15
CA GLY A 60 -3.86 -1.76 -17.07
C GLY A 60 -5.01 -1.96 -16.08
N GLY A 61 -5.79 -0.90 -15.88
CA GLY A 61 -6.90 -0.85 -14.91
C GLY A 61 -6.54 -0.04 -13.67
N ILE A 62 -7.26 -0.31 -12.58
CA ILE A 62 -6.96 0.25 -11.25
C ILE A 62 -6.06 -0.71 -10.48
N VAL A 63 -5.21 -0.19 -9.60
CA VAL A 63 -4.35 -1.01 -8.72
C VAL A 63 -5.23 -1.92 -7.86
N ASP A 64 -5.15 -3.23 -8.08
CA ASP A 64 -6.00 -4.25 -7.44
C ASP A 64 -5.20 -5.39 -6.78
N ALA A 65 -3.87 -5.32 -6.84
CA ALA A 65 -2.96 -6.26 -6.21
C ALA A 65 -1.73 -5.52 -5.65
N ILE A 66 -1.40 -5.78 -4.38
CA ILE A 66 -0.24 -5.21 -3.67
C ILE A 66 0.49 -6.36 -2.96
N GLN A 67 1.81 -6.42 -3.11
CA GLN A 67 2.68 -7.23 -2.24
C GLN A 67 3.19 -6.36 -1.08
N ILE A 68 3.21 -6.91 0.12
CA ILE A 68 3.69 -6.23 1.32
C ILE A 68 4.81 -7.06 1.94
N GLU A 69 5.93 -6.40 2.22
CA GLU A 69 7.05 -6.98 2.93
C GLU A 69 7.19 -6.29 4.26
N SER A 70 7.10 -7.09 5.33
CA SER A 70 7.10 -6.60 6.70
C SER A 70 8.39 -7.01 7.38
N ALA A 71 8.94 -6.12 8.21
CA ALA A 71 10.04 -6.50 9.08
C ALA A 71 9.61 -7.66 9.99
N MET A 72 10.49 -8.64 10.21
CA MET A 72 10.20 -9.79 11.08
C MET A 72 9.81 -9.37 12.50
N THR A 73 10.35 -8.26 12.99
CA THR A 73 10.02 -7.67 14.30
C THR A 73 8.55 -7.29 14.42
N PHE A 74 7.85 -7.01 13.32
CA PHE A 74 6.41 -6.71 13.35
C PHE A 74 5.55 -7.95 13.62
N LEU A 75 6.13 -9.15 13.58
CA LEU A 75 5.43 -10.41 13.84
C LEU A 75 5.53 -10.85 15.30
N GLU A 76 6.32 -10.14 16.12
CA GLU A 76 6.51 -10.41 17.54
C GLU A 76 5.49 -9.64 18.39
N GLU A 77 5.05 -10.17 19.52
CA GLU A 77 4.20 -9.41 20.45
C GLU A 77 5.04 -8.43 21.28
N PRO A 78 4.51 -7.24 21.63
CA PRO A 78 3.14 -6.77 21.36
C PRO A 78 2.94 -6.16 19.96
N GLU A 79 4.01 -6.02 19.18
CA GLU A 79 4.04 -5.25 17.94
C GLU A 79 3.09 -5.81 16.87
N ARG A 80 2.95 -7.13 16.80
CA ARG A 80 2.02 -7.80 15.91
C ARG A 80 0.59 -7.30 16.06
N THR A 81 0.15 -7.01 17.28
CA THR A 81 -1.21 -6.49 17.52
C THR A 81 -1.38 -5.07 16.97
N HIS A 82 -0.37 -4.21 17.15
CA HIS A 82 -0.38 -2.86 16.58
C HIS A 82 -0.29 -2.88 15.05
N TYR A 83 0.61 -3.69 14.50
CA TYR A 83 0.84 -3.75 13.07
C TYR A 83 -0.36 -4.32 12.31
N THR A 84 -1.00 -5.37 12.85
CA THR A 84 -2.23 -5.92 12.27
C THR A 84 -3.38 -4.92 12.30
N THR A 85 -3.45 -4.05 13.31
CA THR A 85 -4.43 -2.95 13.35
C THR A 85 -4.14 -1.92 12.27
N ALA A 86 -2.90 -1.45 12.20
CA ALA A 86 -2.44 -0.45 11.23
C ALA A 86 -2.66 -0.89 9.78
N ILE A 87 -2.22 -2.09 9.41
CA ILE A 87 -2.37 -2.61 8.05
C ILE A 87 -3.85 -2.82 7.68
N THR A 88 -4.70 -3.20 8.66
CA THR A 88 -6.14 -3.35 8.44
C THR A 88 -6.79 -1.99 8.15
N ASN A 89 -6.42 -0.96 8.90
CA ASN A 89 -6.91 0.40 8.65
C ASN A 89 -6.47 0.91 7.29
N ALA A 90 -5.19 0.74 6.94
CA ALA A 90 -4.65 1.14 5.65
C ALA A 90 -5.35 0.42 4.47
N VAL A 91 -5.58 -0.89 4.56
CA VAL A 91 -6.32 -1.64 3.54
C VAL A 91 -7.75 -1.13 3.41
N LYS A 92 -8.46 -0.93 4.52
CA LYS A 92 -9.84 -0.44 4.48
C LYS A 92 -9.93 0.95 3.84
N GLU A 93 -9.03 1.86 4.21
CA GLU A 93 -9.04 3.22 3.67
C GLU A 93 -8.63 3.26 2.20
N TYR A 94 -7.63 2.47 1.80
CA TYR A 94 -7.21 2.38 0.40
C TYR A 94 -8.33 1.82 -0.48
N LEU A 95 -9.00 0.75 -0.03
CA LEU A 95 -10.16 0.18 -0.73
C LEU A 95 -11.34 1.15 -0.77
N SER A 96 -11.61 1.86 0.33
CA SER A 96 -12.70 2.83 0.38
C SER A 96 -12.50 3.98 -0.61
N ARG A 97 -11.25 4.40 -0.81
CA ARG A 97 -10.88 5.50 -1.69
C ARG A 97 -10.87 5.10 -3.15
N HIS A 98 -10.23 3.97 -3.48
CA HIS A 98 -9.90 3.62 -4.86
C HIS A 98 -10.82 2.54 -5.45
N HIS A 99 -11.58 1.84 -4.61
CA HIS A 99 -12.42 0.71 -4.99
C HIS A 99 -13.87 0.84 -4.53
N VAL A 100 -14.41 2.06 -4.47
CA VAL A 100 -15.79 2.40 -4.02
C VAL A 100 -16.88 1.46 -4.60
N SER A 101 -16.67 0.88 -5.79
CA SER A 101 -17.60 -0.06 -6.43
C SER A 101 -17.62 -1.49 -5.82
N LEU A 102 -16.64 -1.87 -5.00
CA LEU A 102 -16.51 -3.22 -4.43
C LEU A 102 -17.12 -3.37 -3.01
N MET A 103 -17.63 -2.29 -2.41
CA MET A 103 -18.21 -2.28 -1.05
C MET A 103 -19.75 -2.19 -1.03
N LYS A 104 -20.43 -2.74 -2.04
CA LYS A 104 -21.90 -2.87 -2.06
C LYS A 104 -22.35 -4.26 -1.68
#